data_AF-A0A952EER2-F1
#
_entry.id   AF-A0A952EER2-F1
#
_cell.length_a   1.000
_cell.length_b   1.000
_cell.length_c   1.000
_cell.angle_alpha   90.00
_cell.angle_beta   90.00
_cell.angle_gamma   90.00
#
_symmetry.space_group_name_H-M   'P 1'
#
loop_
_entity.id
_entity.type
_entity.pdbx_description
1 polymer ?
#
loop_
_entity_poly.entity_id
_entity_poly.type
_entity_poly.pdbx_seq_one_letter_code
_entity_poly.pdbx_strand_id
1 'polypeptide(L)'
;MLFASRPSCIKRLLIIEDDPLIAFDNERTLKHSGYEIVATVDSGEAAVPIIADEQIDAVVLDLGLAGHMTGREVARLARDRGIAVLLVTGRCPEDAADIAVACLAKPHGASALVAALRAVETMTCKNKVPRKVSGLLTYWRPEAA
;
A
#
# COMPACT_ATOMS: atom_id res chain seq x y z
N MET A 1 -4.59 30.04 -13.98
CA MET A 1 -5.71 29.26 -13.42
C MET A 1 -5.12 28.17 -12.53
N LEU A 2 -5.20 28.32 -11.22
CA LEU A 2 -4.70 27.33 -10.27
C LEU A 2 -5.78 26.26 -10.08
N PHE A 3 -5.59 25.10 -10.72
CA PHE A 3 -6.35 23.91 -10.35
C PHE A 3 -5.86 23.48 -8.97
N ALA A 4 -6.58 23.91 -7.93
CA ALA A 4 -6.39 23.35 -6.60
C ALA A 4 -6.79 21.88 -6.68
N SER A 5 -5.80 21.00 -6.85
CA SER A 5 -6.01 19.56 -6.74
C SER A 5 -6.58 19.30 -5.34
N ARG A 6 -7.70 18.57 -5.26
CA ARG A 6 -8.27 18.15 -3.96
C ARG A 6 -7.17 17.52 -3.11
N PRO A 7 -7.09 17.82 -1.81
CA PRO A 7 -6.07 17.21 -0.96
C PRO A 7 -6.21 15.69 -1.01
N SER A 8 -5.11 14.99 -1.30
CA SER A 8 -5.05 13.52 -1.20
C SER A 8 -5.32 13.11 0.24
N CYS A 9 -6.19 12.13 0.45
CA CYS A 9 -6.42 11.49 1.74
C CYS A 9 -5.34 10.44 2.08
N ILE A 10 -4.54 10.02 1.10
CA ILE A 10 -3.39 9.12 1.29
C ILE A 10 -2.12 9.93 1.04
N LYS A 11 -1.36 10.18 2.10
CA LYS A 11 -0.11 10.94 2.05
C LYS A 11 1.01 10.24 2.80
N ARG A 12 0.72 9.68 3.98
CA ARG A 12 1.68 9.07 4.90
C ARG A 12 1.71 7.56 4.70
N LEU A 13 2.85 7.03 4.30
CA LEU A 13 3.02 5.63 3.93
C LEU A 13 4.03 4.95 4.84
N LEU A 14 3.75 3.69 5.16
CA LEU A 14 4.72 2.74 5.71
C LEU A 14 5.09 1.73 4.62
N ILE A 15 6.39 1.53 4.40
CA ILE A 15 6.92 0.51 3.48
C ILE A 15 7.46 -0.65 4.30
N ILE A 16 7.07 -1.87 3.93
CA ILE A 16 7.50 -3.11 4.57
C ILE A 16 8.02 -4.06 3.49
N GLU A 17 9.34 -4.16 3.37
CA GLU A 17 10.05 -4.85 2.29
C GLU A 17 11.43 -5.28 2.79
N ASP A 18 11.75 -6.57 2.68
CA ASP A 18 13.01 -7.16 3.17
C ASP A 18 14.15 -7.07 2.14
N ASP A 19 13.86 -6.89 0.85
CA ASP A 19 14.87 -6.59 -0.16
C ASP A 19 15.25 -5.08 -0.11
N PRO A 20 16.48 -4.73 0.30
CA PRO A 20 16.88 -3.34 0.49
C PRO A 20 16.91 -2.52 -0.81
N LEU A 21 17.14 -3.16 -1.96
CA LEU A 21 17.14 -2.47 -3.25
C LEU A 21 15.71 -2.13 -3.68
N ILE A 22 14.78 -3.07 -3.49
CA ILE A 22 13.35 -2.83 -3.76
C ILE A 22 12.79 -1.79 -2.80
N ALA A 23 13.11 -1.89 -1.51
CA ALA A 23 12.68 -0.94 -0.50
C ALA A 23 13.14 0.48 -0.83
N PHE A 24 14.43 0.64 -1.19
CA PHE A 24 14.99 1.92 -1.60
C PHE A 24 14.35 2.49 -2.87
N ASP A 25 14.12 1.66 -3.90
CA ASP A 25 13.47 2.11 -5.15
C ASP A 25 12.02 2.54 -4.92
N ASN A 26 11.27 1.77 -4.14
CA ASN A 26 9.90 2.09 -3.73
C ASN A 26 9.86 3.42 -2.96
N GLU A 27 10.70 3.56 -1.93
CA GLU A 27 10.78 4.76 -1.11
C GLU A 27 11.10 6.00 -1.97
N ARG A 28 12.12 5.90 -2.82
CA ARG A 28 12.52 7.00 -3.72
C ARG A 28 11.40 7.40 -4.67
N THR A 29 10.74 6.41 -5.28
CA THR A 29 9.63 6.61 -6.23
C THR A 29 8.46 7.33 -5.57
N LEU A 30 8.09 6.88 -4.36
CA LEU A 30 6.95 7.40 -3.63
C LEU A 30 7.23 8.81 -3.09
N LYS A 31 8.43 9.06 -2.54
CA LYS A 31 8.85 10.41 -2.13
C LYS A 31 8.83 11.40 -3.31
N HIS A 32 9.38 11.01 -4.47
CA HIS A 32 9.33 11.86 -5.68
C HIS A 32 7.91 12.15 -6.16
N SER A 33 6.96 11.29 -5.82
CA SER A 33 5.55 11.44 -6.19
C SER A 33 4.73 12.25 -5.19
N GLY A 34 5.36 12.76 -4.12
CA GLY A 34 4.76 13.63 -3.12
C GLY A 34 4.17 12.91 -1.91
N TYR A 35 4.47 11.62 -1.72
CA TYR A 35 4.12 10.90 -0.49
C TYR A 35 5.18 11.13 0.59
N GLU A 36 4.74 11.13 1.84
CA GLU A 36 5.60 11.10 3.03
C GLU A 36 5.80 9.63 3.44
N ILE A 37 7.05 9.21 3.59
CA ILE A 37 7.36 7.87 4.08
C ILE A 37 7.65 8.00 5.57
N VAL A 38 6.73 7.47 6.38
CA VAL A 38 6.82 7.46 7.85
C VAL A 38 8.02 6.62 8.27
N ALA A 39 8.12 5.41 7.70
CA ALA A 39 9.25 4.54 7.85
C ALA A 39 9.32 3.53 6.70
N THR A 40 10.50 2.95 6.55
CA THR A 40 10.78 1.76 5.73
C THR A 40 11.35 0.72 6.66
N VAL A 41 10.72 -0.45 6.75
CA VAL A 41 11.15 -1.55 7.61
C VAL A 41 11.24 -2.85 6.82
N ASP A 42 12.04 -3.79 7.30
CA ASP A 42 12.38 -5.04 6.63
C ASP A 42 11.63 -6.27 7.15
N SER A 43 10.79 -6.09 8.18
CA SER A 43 10.15 -7.18 8.90
C SER A 43 8.79 -6.77 9.45
N GLY A 44 7.91 -7.77 9.63
CA GLY A 44 6.60 -7.54 10.21
C GLY A 44 6.68 -7.07 11.66
N GLU A 45 7.62 -7.62 12.42
CA GLU A 45 7.89 -7.29 13.81
C GLU A 45 8.28 -5.82 14.00
N ALA A 46 9.10 -5.28 13.08
CA ALA A 46 9.47 -3.87 13.09
C ALA A 46 8.30 -2.95 12.69
N ALA A 47 7.35 -3.45 11.90
CA ALA A 47 6.17 -2.70 11.49
C ALA A 47 5.12 -2.55 12.61
N VAL A 48 5.00 -3.53 13.51
CA VAL A 48 3.99 -3.54 14.59
C VAL A 48 3.97 -2.25 15.43
N PRO A 49 5.09 -1.80 16.03
CA PRO A 49 5.08 -0.58 16.86
C PRO A 49 4.73 0.66 16.03
N ILE A 50 5.18 0.72 14.77
CA ILE A 50 4.91 1.86 13.88
C ILE A 50 3.42 1.93 13.54
N ILE A 51 2.80 0.80 13.21
CA ILE A 51 1.36 0.69 12.95
C ILE A 51 0.54 1.08 14.20
N ALA A 52 1.08 0.84 15.40
CA ALA A 52 0.40 1.16 16.65
C ALA A 52 0.48 2.65 17.02
N ASP A 53 1.62 3.28 16.79
CA ASP A 53 1.97 4.58 17.39
C ASP A 53 1.97 5.74 16.38
N GLU A 54 2.15 5.47 15.09
CA GLU A 54 2.24 6.50 14.05
C GLU A 54 0.93 6.67 13.27
N GLN A 55 0.70 7.89 12.75
CA GLN A 55 -0.36 8.12 11.79
C GLN A 55 0.06 7.64 10.39
N ILE A 56 -0.64 6.65 9.85
CA ILE A 56 -0.35 6.03 8.56
C ILE A 56 -1.65 5.95 7.76
N ASP A 57 -1.63 6.45 6.52
CA ASP A 57 -2.81 6.38 5.64
C ASP A 57 -2.85 5.08 4.85
N ALA A 58 -1.67 4.58 4.44
CA ALA A 58 -1.56 3.29 3.78
C ALA A 58 -0.23 2.57 4.05
N VAL A 59 -0.27 1.24 4.02
CA VAL A 59 0.91 0.37 4.04
C VAL A 59 1.17 -0.17 2.63
N VAL A 60 2.43 -0.11 2.21
CA VAL A 60 2.96 -0.81 1.03
C VAL A 60 3.74 -2.02 1.53
N LEU A 61 3.22 -3.22 1.29
CA LEU A 61 3.65 -4.44 1.97
C LEU A 61 3.99 -5.55 0.98
N ASP A 62 5.19 -6.12 1.08
CA ASP A 62 5.44 -7.44 0.51
C ASP A 62 4.91 -8.55 1.42
N LEU A 63 4.31 -9.59 0.84
CA LEU A 63 3.94 -10.80 1.56
C LEU A 63 5.11 -11.78 1.69
N GLY A 64 6.16 -11.62 0.89
CA GLY A 64 7.35 -12.48 0.86
C GLY A 64 8.34 -12.26 2.01
N LEU A 65 7.98 -11.46 3.03
CA LEU A 65 8.87 -11.11 4.13
C LEU A 65 9.45 -12.36 4.82
N ALA A 66 10.76 -12.35 5.03
CA ALA A 66 11.39 -13.19 6.02
C ALA A 66 11.04 -12.74 7.45
N GLY A 67 10.93 -13.68 8.39
CA GLY A 67 10.65 -13.38 9.81
C GLY A 67 9.74 -14.41 10.48
N HIS A 68 9.35 -14.13 11.72
CA HIS A 68 8.37 -14.94 12.45
C HIS A 68 6.94 -14.48 12.15
N MET A 69 6.74 -13.17 12.02
CA MET A 69 5.46 -12.58 11.66
C MET A 69 5.30 -12.53 10.14
N THR A 70 4.25 -13.17 9.62
CA THR A 70 4.00 -13.21 8.18
C THR A 70 3.44 -11.88 7.67
N GLY A 71 3.68 -11.57 6.39
CA GLY A 71 3.08 -10.39 5.77
C GLY A 71 1.55 -10.36 5.86
N ARG A 72 0.88 -11.53 5.83
CA ARG A 72 -0.59 -11.59 5.99
C ARG A 72 -1.05 -11.16 7.39
N GLU A 73 -0.30 -11.50 8.43
CA GLU A 73 -0.60 -11.06 9.80
C GLU A 73 -0.43 -9.54 9.93
N VAL A 74 0.62 -8.99 9.32
CA VAL A 74 0.87 -7.53 9.30
C VAL A 74 -0.23 -6.79 8.53
N ALA A 75 -0.65 -7.33 7.38
CA ALA A 75 -1.74 -6.77 6.58
C ALA A 75 -3.06 -6.73 7.39
N ARG A 76 -3.36 -7.82 8.11
CA ARG A 76 -4.55 -7.89 8.98
C ARG A 76 -4.47 -6.85 10.10
N LEU A 77 -3.32 -6.73 10.77
CA LEU A 77 -3.10 -5.74 11.82
C LEU A 77 -3.33 -4.30 11.32
N ALA A 78 -2.75 -3.95 10.17
CA ALA A 78 -2.92 -2.63 9.57
C ALA A 78 -4.40 -2.36 9.21
N ARG A 79 -5.07 -3.35 8.61
CA ARG A 79 -6.48 -3.25 8.22
C ARG A 79 -7.42 -3.09 9.42
N ASP A 80 -7.17 -3.81 10.52
CA ASP A 80 -7.94 -3.70 11.76
C ASP A 80 -7.80 -2.32 12.43
N ARG A 81 -6.71 -1.60 12.13
CA ARG A 81 -6.50 -0.19 12.51
C ARG A 81 -7.13 0.82 11.53
N GLY A 82 -7.79 0.35 10.48
CA GLY A 82 -8.38 1.19 9.44
C GLY A 82 -7.37 1.73 8.42
N ILE A 83 -6.13 1.22 8.42
CA ILE A 83 -5.09 1.64 7.48
C ILE A 83 -5.28 0.90 6.15
N ALA A 84 -5.20 1.60 5.03
CA ALA A 84 -5.33 0.97 3.72
C ALA A 84 -4.09 0.11 3.40
N VAL A 85 -4.28 -1.12 2.93
CA VAL A 85 -3.16 -2.01 2.58
C VAL A 85 -3.09 -2.19 1.06
N LEU A 86 -1.93 -1.85 0.50
CA LEU A 86 -1.51 -2.19 -0.85
C LEU A 86 -0.45 -3.30 -0.76
N LEU A 87 -0.77 -4.49 -1.24
CA LEU A 87 0.22 -5.54 -1.39
C LEU A 87 1.10 -5.28 -2.61
N VAL A 88 2.40 -5.49 -2.48
CA VAL A 88 3.36 -5.42 -3.56
C VAL A 88 4.24 -6.66 -3.51
N THR A 89 3.89 -7.68 -4.29
CA THR A 89 4.49 -9.01 -4.15
C THR A 89 4.61 -9.73 -5.49
N GLY A 90 5.40 -10.80 -5.57
CA GLY A 90 5.62 -11.56 -6.81
C GLY A 90 4.35 -12.24 -7.34
N ARG A 91 3.40 -12.61 -6.46
CA ARG A 91 2.13 -13.20 -6.85
C ARG A 91 1.00 -12.67 -5.98
N CYS A 92 0.04 -11.99 -6.61
CA CYS A 92 -1.13 -11.53 -5.91
C CYS A 92 -2.01 -12.72 -5.48
N PRO A 93 -2.29 -12.89 -4.18
CA PRO A 93 -3.24 -13.88 -3.71
C PRO A 93 -4.65 -13.54 -4.20
N GLU A 94 -5.46 -14.55 -4.55
CA GLU A 94 -6.86 -14.30 -4.91
C GLU A 94 -7.72 -14.00 -3.66
N ASP A 95 -7.28 -14.47 -2.50
CA ASP A 95 -7.95 -14.46 -1.21
C ASP A 95 -7.37 -13.41 -0.24
N ALA A 96 -7.24 -12.17 -0.69
CA ALA A 96 -6.73 -11.06 0.16
C ALA A 96 -7.75 -9.93 0.38
N ALA A 97 -9.02 -10.15 0.06
CA ALA A 97 -10.09 -9.17 0.29
C ALA A 97 -10.31 -8.83 1.77
N ASP A 98 -9.91 -9.72 2.68
CA ASP A 98 -9.99 -9.51 4.12
C ASP A 98 -8.80 -8.76 4.71
N ILE A 99 -7.72 -8.57 3.95
CA ILE A 99 -6.47 -7.96 4.43
C ILE A 99 -5.96 -6.80 3.58
N ALA A 100 -6.44 -6.64 2.34
CA ALA A 100 -5.92 -5.65 1.41
C ALA A 100 -7.00 -5.03 0.52
N VAL A 101 -6.75 -3.78 0.10
CA VAL A 101 -7.59 -3.08 -0.87
C VAL A 101 -7.25 -3.51 -2.30
N ALA A 102 -5.94 -3.66 -2.56
CA ALA A 102 -5.41 -4.06 -3.85
C ALA A 102 -4.05 -4.76 -3.69
N CYS A 103 -3.63 -5.43 -4.75
CA CYS A 103 -2.30 -6.02 -4.88
C CYS A 103 -1.70 -5.67 -6.24
N LEU A 104 -0.46 -5.17 -6.22
CA LEU A 104 0.34 -4.91 -7.41
C LEU A 104 1.41 -6.02 -7.54
N ALA A 105 1.38 -6.74 -8.66
CA ALA A 105 2.33 -7.82 -8.91
C ALA A 105 3.72 -7.29 -9.32
N LYS A 106 4.78 -7.85 -8.75
CA LYS A 106 6.18 -7.69 -9.22
C LYS A 106 6.40 -8.61 -10.45
N PRO A 107 7.21 -8.21 -11.46
CA PRO A 107 7.89 -6.94 -11.57
C PRO A 107 6.96 -5.80 -12.01
N HIS A 108 7.24 -4.60 -11.51
CA HIS A 108 6.50 -3.38 -11.83
C HIS A 108 7.45 -2.19 -12.04
N GLY A 109 6.99 -1.15 -12.73
CA GLY A 109 7.73 0.10 -12.83
C GLY A 109 7.22 1.15 -11.84
N ALA A 110 8.01 2.20 -11.62
CA ALA A 110 7.68 3.33 -10.75
C ALA A 110 6.27 3.91 -10.98
N SER A 111 5.88 4.08 -12.25
CA SER A 111 4.56 4.61 -12.61
C SER A 111 3.41 3.70 -12.19
N ALA A 112 3.61 2.37 -12.18
CA ALA A 112 2.59 1.41 -11.76
C ALA A 112 2.38 1.45 -10.24
N LEU A 113 3.45 1.56 -9.45
CA LEU A 113 3.37 1.71 -7.99
C LEU A 113 2.60 2.98 -7.60
N VAL A 114 2.92 4.11 -8.21
CA VAL A 114 2.23 5.38 -7.96
C VAL A 114 0.77 5.32 -8.40
N ALA A 115 0.50 4.71 -9.56
CA ALA A 115 -0.87 4.53 -10.05
C ALA A 115 -1.70 3.59 -9.16
N ALA A 116 -1.07 2.56 -8.58
CA ALA A 116 -1.71 1.65 -7.63
C ALA A 116 -2.14 2.37 -6.35
N LEU A 117 -1.29 3.21 -5.76
CA LEU A 117 -1.69 4.01 -4.58
C LEU A 117 -2.80 5.01 -4.92
N ARG A 118 -2.77 5.64 -6.09
CA ARG A 118 -3.88 6.51 -6.55
C ARG A 118 -5.17 5.72 -6.75
N ALA A 119 -5.07 4.46 -7.18
CA ALA A 119 -6.22 3.56 -7.28
C ALA A 119 -6.78 3.25 -5.89
N VAL A 120 -5.92 2.93 -4.91
CA VAL A 120 -6.31 2.74 -3.51
C VAL A 120 -7.02 3.98 -2.97
N GLU A 121 -6.45 5.18 -3.15
CA GLU A 121 -7.07 6.46 -2.75
C GLU A 121 -8.46 6.66 -3.39
N THR A 122 -8.61 6.28 -4.65
CA THR A 122 -9.89 6.40 -5.37
C THR A 122 -10.96 5.46 -4.81
N MET A 123 -10.55 4.25 -4.42
CA MET A 123 -11.44 3.26 -3.84
C MET A 123 -11.82 3.61 -2.41
N THR A 124 -10.84 3.94 -1.56
CA THR A 124 -11.06 4.13 -0.11
C THR A 124 -11.65 5.49 0.24
N CYS A 125 -11.25 6.56 -0.45
CA CYS A 125 -11.66 7.91 -0.07
C CYS A 125 -12.71 8.52 -0.98
N LYS A 126 -12.79 8.07 -2.23
CA LYS A 126 -13.76 8.58 -3.21
C LYS A 126 -14.88 7.60 -3.48
N ASN A 127 -14.83 6.38 -2.91
CA ASN A 127 -15.76 5.28 -3.13
C ASN A 127 -16.05 5.06 -4.62
N LYS A 128 -14.99 5.06 -5.44
CA LYS A 128 -15.07 5.01 -6.91
C LYS A 128 -14.20 3.91 -7.49
N VAL A 129 -14.64 3.40 -8.64
CA VAL A 129 -13.83 2.48 -9.45
C VAL A 129 -12.57 3.21 -9.93
N PRO A 130 -11.38 2.66 -9.70
CA PRO A 130 -10.13 3.30 -10.13
C PRO A 130 -9.91 3.12 -11.63
N ARG A 131 -8.97 3.90 -12.18
CA ARG A 131 -8.47 3.64 -13.55
C ARG A 131 -7.73 2.30 -13.57
N LYS A 132 -7.76 1.62 -14.72
CA LYS A 132 -7.01 0.37 -14.91
C LYS A 132 -5.51 0.64 -14.79
N VAL A 133 -4.84 -0.15 -13.95
CA VAL A 133 -3.38 -0.15 -13.76
C VAL A 133 -2.87 -1.55 -14.13
N SER A 134 -1.80 -1.61 -14.93
CA SER A 134 -1.21 -2.89 -15.32
C SER A 134 -0.64 -3.60 -14.09
N GLY A 135 -0.91 -4.90 -13.94
CA GLY A 135 -0.45 -5.71 -12.81
C GLY A 135 -1.19 -5.48 -11.48
N LEU A 136 -2.21 -4.61 -11.45
CA LEU A 136 -3.00 -4.34 -10.25
C LEU A 136 -4.26 -5.21 -10.19
N LEU A 137 -4.37 -6.05 -9.17
CA LEU A 137 -5.59 -6.74 -8.77
C LEU A 137 -6.28 -5.95 -7.66
N THR A 138 -7.60 -5.75 -7.74
CA THR A 138 -8.38 -5.02 -6.72
C THR A 138 -9.32 -5.95 -5.98
N TYR A 139 -9.30 -5.89 -4.65
CA TYR A 139 -10.21 -6.66 -3.79
C TYR A 139 -11.39 -5.83 -3.28
N TRP A 140 -11.28 -4.51 -3.37
CA TRP A 140 -12.36 -3.58 -3.05
C TRP A 140 -13.64 -3.89 -3.83
N ARG A 141 -14.77 -3.71 -3.14
CA ARG A 141 -16.12 -3.73 -3.70
C ARG A 141 -16.78 -2.40 -3.32
N PRO A 142 -17.47 -1.72 -4.24
CA PRO A 142 -18.25 -0.56 -3.88
C PRO A 142 -19.31 -0.97 -2.85
N GLU A 143 -19.48 -0.17 -1.80
CA GLU A 143 -20.64 -0.32 -0.92
C GLU A 143 -21.91 -0.14 -1.76
N ALA A 144 -22.90 -1.01 -1.54
CA ALA A 144 -24.21 -0.83 -2.15
C ALA A 144 -24.79 0.50 -1.63
N ALA A 145 -25.00 1.45 -2.56
CA ALA A 145 -25.60 2.74 -2.28
C ALA A 145 -27.02 2.62 -1.75
#